data_AF-A0A850R7E7-F1
#
_entry.id   AF-A0A850R7E7-F1
#
_cell.length_a   1.000
_cell.length_b   1.000
_cell.length_c   1.000
_cell.angle_alpha   90.00
_cell.angle_beta   90.00
_cell.angle_gamma   90.00
#
_symmetry.space_group_name_H-M   'P 1'
#
loop_
_entity.id
_entity.type
_entity.pdbx_description
1 polymer ?
#
loop_
_entity_poly.entity_id
_entity_poly.type
_entity_poly.pdbx_seq_one_letter_code
_entity_poly.pdbx_strand_id
1 'polypeptide(L)' 'MVPNNPIDQVILTLKHNLQGVKNARRYRYSNGPLEGVIRKIKVLKRSCYIFHRLDHLFIRIKLIQA' A
#
# COMPACT_ATOMS: atom_id res chain seq x y z
N MET A 1 -24.96 -13.57 1.70
CA MET A 1 -24.91 -13.60 3.19
C MET A 1 -23.76 -12.72 3.63
N VAL A 2 -24.06 -11.61 4.30
CA VAL A 2 -23.04 -10.71 4.86
C VAL A 2 -22.50 -11.38 6.13
N PRO A 3 -21.17 -11.57 6.28
CA PRO A 3 -20.62 -12.16 7.48
C PRO A 3 -20.88 -11.23 8.69
N ASN A 4 -21.60 -11.75 9.70
CA ASN A 4 -21.97 -11.01 10.91
C ASN A 4 -20.86 -11.02 11.99
N ASN A 5 -19.73 -11.68 11.73
CA ASN A 5 -18.60 -11.80 12.66
C ASN A 5 -17.28 -11.45 11.94
N PRO A 6 -16.41 -10.59 12.51
CA PRO A 6 -15.13 -10.19 11.91
C PRO A 6 -14.23 -11.38 11.51
N ILE A 7 -14.27 -12.49 12.25
CA ILE A 7 -13.48 -13.68 11.95
C ILE A 7 -13.94 -14.34 10.63
N ASP A 8 -15.25 -14.42 10.39
CA ASP A 8 -15.79 -14.98 9.15
C ASP A 8 -15.39 -14.13 7.94
N GLN A 9 -15.35 -12.80 8.11
CA GLN A 9 -14.88 -11.89 7.07
C GLN A 9 -13.39 -12.08 6.76
N VAL A 10 -12.55 -12.29 7.78
CA VAL A 10 -11.12 -12.61 7.60
C VAL A 10 -10.96 -13.93 6.82
N ILE A 11 -11.71 -14.97 7.19
CA ILE A 11 -11.67 -16.28 6.52
C ILE A 11 -12.12 -16.15 5.06
N LEU A 12 -13.19 -15.40 4.81
CA LEU A 12 -13.69 -15.17 3.45
C LEU A 12 -12.66 -14.43 2.59
N THR A 13 -12.01 -13.42 3.16
CA THR A 13 -10.96 -12.64 2.50
C THR A 13 -9.74 -13.50 2.20
N LEU A 14 -9.34 -14.37 3.13
CA LEU A 14 -8.23 -15.29 2.93
C LEU A 14 -8.53 -16.31 1.82
N LYS A 15 -9.75 -16.88 1.81
CA LYS A 15 -10.19 -17.80 0.75
C LYS A 15 -10.19 -17.13 -0.61
N HIS A 16 -10.71 -15.90 -0.71
CA HIS A 16 -10.72 -15.11 -1.93
C HIS A 16 -9.29 -14.83 -2.46
N ASN A 17 -8.34 -14.55 -1.56
CA ASN A 17 -6.97 -14.18 -1.93
C ASN A 17 -5.96 -15.36 -1.89
N LEU A 18 -6.44 -16.61 -1.80
CA LEU A 18 -5.61 -17.79 -1.59
C LEU A 18 -4.54 -17.97 -2.68
N GLN A 19 -4.83 -17.60 -3.92
CA GLN A 19 -3.86 -17.65 -5.02
C GLN A 19 -2.68 -16.69 -4.78
N GLY A 20 -2.96 -15.48 -4.28
CA GLY A 20 -1.94 -14.52 -3.89
C GLY A 20 -1.04 -15.05 -2.77
N VAL A 21 -1.62 -15.72 -1.78
CA VAL A 21 -0.88 -16.36 -0.68
C VAL A 21 0.03 -17.49 -1.20
N LYS A 22 -0.48 -18.34 -2.09
CA LYS A 22 0.34 -19.40 -2.73
C LYS A 22 1.50 -18.80 -3.54
N ASN A 23 1.23 -17.75 -4.30
CA ASN A 23 2.25 -17.06 -5.10
C ASN A 23 3.29 -16.35 -4.22
N ALA A 24 2.89 -15.75 -3.11
CA ALA A 24 3.80 -15.12 -2.15
C ALA A 24 4.78 -16.11 -1.50
N ARG A 25 4.37 -17.38 -1.32
CA ARG A 25 5.28 -18.45 -0.88
C ARG A 25 6.19 -18.94 -2.00
N ARG A 26 5.70 -18.98 -3.25
CA ARG A 26 6.43 -19.52 -4.40
C ARG A 26 7.50 -18.58 -4.93
N TYR A 27 7.26 -17.28 -4.88
CA TYR A 27 8.14 -16.27 -5.43
C TYR A 27 8.72 -15.38 -4.34
N ARG A 28 9.95 -14.89 -4.54
CA ARG A 28 10.63 -13.98 -3.60
C ARG A 28 10.19 -12.51 -3.77
N TYR A 29 9.08 -12.26 -4.45
CA TYR A 29 8.56 -10.91 -4.62
C TYR A 29 8.09 -10.37 -3.27
N SER A 30 8.56 -9.16 -2.94
CA SER A 30 8.17 -8.47 -1.72
C SER A 30 7.35 -7.25 -2.10
N ASN A 31 6.25 -7.03 -1.39
CA ASN A 31 5.54 -5.76 -1.43
C ASN A 31 6.29 -4.65 -0.67
N GLY A 32 7.36 -4.98 0.06
CA GLY A 32 8.13 -4.06 0.89
C GLY A 32 8.63 -2.79 0.16
N PRO A 33 9.22 -2.89 -1.06
CA PRO A 33 9.60 -1.71 -1.83
C PRO A 33 8.40 -0.81 -2.18
N LEU A 34 7.27 -1.40 -2.58
CA LEU A 34 6.04 -0.67 -2.90
C LEU A 34 5.46 0.02 -1.66
N GLU A 35 5.40 -0.69 -0.53
CA GLU A 35 4.96 -0.14 0.75
C GLU A 35 5.89 0.97 1.25
N GLY A 36 7.20 0.82 1.02
CA GLY A 36 8.21 1.84 1.29
C GLY A 36 7.96 3.13 0.50
N VAL A 37 7.68 3.03 -0.80
CA VAL A 37 7.32 4.18 -1.64
C VAL A 37 6.01 4.82 -1.16
N ILE A 38 4.97 4.04 -0.88
CA ILE A 38 3.70 4.55 -0.34
C ILE A 38 3.92 5.29 0.98
N ARG A 39 4.78 4.77 1.86
CA ARG A 39 5.11 5.40 3.14
C ARG A 39 5.84 6.72 2.92
N LYS A 40 6.83 6.79 2.02
CA LYS A 40 7.51 8.04 1.67
C LYS A 40 6.53 9.09 1.13
N ILE A 41 5.59 8.71 0.27
CA ILE A 41 4.54 9.60 -0.25
C ILE A 41 3.60 10.09 0.87
N LYS A 42 3.18 9.20 1.78
CA LYS A 42 2.35 9.58 2.94
C LYS A 42 3.07 10.55 3.87
N VAL A 43 4.36 10.33 4.15
CA VAL A 43 5.20 11.24 4.94
C VAL A 43 5.33 12.58 4.24
N LEU A 44 5.62 12.57 2.94
CA LEU A 44 5.68 13.78 2.13
C LEU A 44 4.38 14.57 2.22
N LYS A 45 3.23 13.92 1.99
CA LYS A 45 1.91 14.55 2.14
C LYS A 45 1.69 15.15 3.53
N ARG A 46 2.11 14.47 4.60
CA ARG A 46 1.98 14.95 5.98
C ARG A 46 2.86 16.17 6.26
N SER A 47 4.10 16.16 5.79
CA SER A 47 5.01 17.31 5.86
C SER A 47 4.59 18.45 4.93
N CYS A 48 3.76 18.15 3.93
CA CYS A 48 3.33 19.09 2.91
C CYS A 48 2.01 19.83 3.18
N TYR A 49 1.48 19.81 4.41
CA TYR A 49 0.23 20.50 4.73
C TYR A 49 0.25 22.03 4.51
N ILE A 50 1.43 22.63 4.27
CA ILE A 50 1.64 24.07 4.01
C ILE A 50 2.04 24.34 2.53
N PHE A 51 1.92 23.37 1.62
CA PHE A 51 2.26 23.62 0.21
C PHE A 51 1.06 24.23 -0.51
N HIS A 52 1.12 25.54 -0.72
CA HIS A 52 0.17 26.29 -1.56
C HIS A 52 0.21 25.89 -3.05
N ARG A 53 1.21 25.10 -3.48
CA ARG A 53 1.43 24.73 -4.88
C ARG A 53 1.76 23.24 -5.05
N LEU A 54 0.89 22.52 -5.74
CA LEU A 54 0.98 21.07 -6.00
C LEU A 54 2.22 20.68 -6.82
N ASP A 55 2.78 21.61 -7.61
CA ASP A 55 3.96 21.38 -8.44
C ASP A 55 5.18 20.92 -7.62
N HIS A 56 5.38 21.50 -6.43
CA HIS A 56 6.48 21.13 -5.53
C HIS A 56 6.30 19.73 -4.93
N LEU A 57 5.05 19.27 -4.79
CA LEU A 57 4.76 17.89 -4.36
C LEU A 57 5.19 16.90 -5.45
N PHE A 58 4.84 17.16 -6.72
CA PHE A 58 5.21 16.28 -7.84
C PHE A 58 6.72 16.19 -8.06
N ILE A 59 7.45 17.31 -7.92
CA ILE A 59 8.91 17.32 -8.00
C ILE A 59 9.52 16.42 -6.91
N ARG A 60 9.04 16.53 -5.67
CA ARG A 60 9.53 15.70 -4.55
C ARG A 60 9.18 14.22 -4.71
N ILE A 61 8.02 13.88 -5.26
CA ILE A 61 7.67 12.49 -5.57
C ILE A 61 8.62 11.91 -6.63
N LYS A 62 8.91 12.66 -7.70
CA LYS A 62 9.87 12.24 -8.74
C LYS A 62 11.27 12.00 -8.18
N LEU A 63 11.73 12.84 -7.25
CA LEU A 63 13.02 12.68 -6.57
C LEU A 63 13.09 11.47 -5.62
N ILE A 64 11.94 10.96 -5.16
CA ILE A 64 11.88 9.76 -4.31
C ILE A 64 11.93 8.47 -5.15
N GLN A 65 11.55 8.55 -6.42
CA GLN A 65 11.51 7.43 -7.38
C GLN A 65 12.82 7.25 -8.17
N ALA A 66 13.67 8.29 -8.23
CA ALA A 66 15.04 8.22 -8.74
C ALA A 66 15.99 7.59 -7.71
#